data_AF-A0A9R0QNR9-F1
#
_entry.id   AF-A0A9R0QNR9-F1
#
_cell.length_a   1.000
_cell.length_b   1.000
_cell.length_c   1.000
_cell.angle_alpha   90.00
_cell.angle_beta   90.00
_cell.angle_gamma   90.00
#
_symmetry.space_group_name_H-M   'P 1'
#
loop_
_entity.id
_entity.type
_entity.pdbx_description
1 polymer ?
#
loop_
_entity_poly.entity_id
_entity_poly.type
_entity_poly.pdbx_seq_one_letter_code
_entity_poly.pdbx_strand_id
1 'polypeptide(L)'
;MLMLAHCWFAGSEFSEDTFIAKVKMEIVVCKEQVEPVIDKIIEKARTGEIGDGKIFLIPVADVVRVRTGERGVHAERMIGGLSDKLPPVITIS
;
A
#
# COMPACT_ATOMS: atom_id res chain seq x y z
N MET A 1 -4.61 1.49 4.55
CA MET A 1 -4.36 1.98 3.18
C MET A 1 -2.90 2.39 3.08
N LEU A 2 -2.16 1.73 2.20
CA LEU A 2 -0.86 2.15 1.74
C LEU A 2 -1.07 3.07 0.54
N MET A 3 -0.74 4.33 0.71
CA MET A 3 -0.73 5.29 -0.37
C MET A 3 0.72 5.47 -0.81
N LEU A 4 1.05 4.96 -1.99
CA LEU A 4 2.31 5.26 -2.64
C LEU A 4 2.13 6.61 -3.33
N ALA A 5 2.77 7.64 -2.79
CA ALA A 5 2.86 8.92 -3.43
C ALA A 5 4.34 9.30 -3.51
N HIS A 6 4.87 9.28 -4.72
CA HIS A 6 6.23 9.72 -5.00
C HIS A 6 6.31 11.26 -4.96
N CYS A 7 6.17 11.85 -3.77
CA CYS A 7 6.29 13.28 -3.55
C CYS A 7 7.77 13.64 -3.37
N TRP A 8 8.33 14.23 -4.42
CA TRP A 8 9.61 14.92 -4.34
C TRP A 8 9.35 16.29 -3.67
N PHE A 9 10.17 16.63 -2.68
CA PHE A 9 10.30 18.01 -2.24
C PHE A 9 11.79 18.23 -1.99
N ALA A 10 12.42 18.97 -2.88
CA ALA A 10 13.77 19.46 -2.72
C ALA A 10 13.72 20.95 -3.01
N GLY A 11 13.76 21.75 -1.94
CA GLY A 11 14.01 23.17 -2.05
C GLY A 11 15.46 23.37 -2.45
N SER A 12 15.69 23.77 -3.70
CA SER A 12 16.86 24.52 -4.15
C SER A 12 16.55 25.01 -5.56
N GLU A 13 16.42 26.33 -5.66
CA GLU A 13 16.32 27.18 -6.86
C GLU A 13 16.42 26.41 -8.19
N PHE A 14 15.30 26.04 -8.82
CA PHE A 14 15.09 25.99 -10.27
C PHE A 14 13.66 25.51 -10.57
N SER A 15 12.84 26.42 -11.08
CA SER A 15 11.59 26.20 -11.85
C SER A 15 10.48 25.35 -11.20
N GLU A 16 9.53 26.02 -10.54
CA GLU A 16 8.35 25.47 -9.87
C GLU A 16 7.29 24.80 -10.78
N ASP A 17 7.46 24.72 -12.10
CA ASP A 17 6.35 24.39 -13.03
C ASP A 17 6.48 23.06 -13.81
N THR A 18 7.48 22.21 -13.53
CA THR A 18 7.60 20.93 -14.25
C THR A 18 6.98 19.78 -13.47
N PHE A 19 5.68 19.56 -13.68
CA PHE A 19 4.98 18.37 -13.19
C PHE A 19 5.48 17.12 -13.93
N ILE A 20 6.21 16.26 -13.24
CA ILE A 20 6.55 14.93 -13.73
C ILE A 20 5.32 14.03 -13.54
N ALA A 21 4.81 13.42 -14.61
CA ALA A 21 3.72 12.46 -14.53
C ALA A 21 4.14 11.27 -13.66
N LYS A 22 3.41 11.00 -12.58
CA LYS A 22 3.67 9.88 -11.66
C LYS A 22 2.41 9.06 -11.41
N VAL A 23 2.59 7.76 -11.23
CA VAL A 23 1.50 6.85 -10.87
C VAL A 23 1.32 6.86 -9.36
N LYS A 24 0.09 7.07 -8.91
CA LYS A 24 -0.32 6.92 -7.51
C LYS A 24 -1.00 5.56 -7.35
N MET A 25 -0.51 4.75 -6.42
CA MET A 25 -1.11 3.47 -6.06
C MET A 25 -1.70 3.53 -4.66
N GLU A 26 -2.92 3.03 -4.50
CA GLU A 26 -3.61 2.90 -3.22
C GLU A 26 -3.96 1.43 -2.99
N ILE A 27 -3.47 0.88 -1.88
CA ILE A 27 -3.68 -0.53 -1.53
C ILE A 27 -4.25 -0.59 -0.13
N VAL A 28 -5.40 -1.22 0.06
CA VAL A 28 -5.98 -1.49 1.37
C VAL A 28 -5.72 -2.95 1.71
N VAL A 29 -5.09 -3.18 2.86
CA VAL A 29 -4.77 -4.52 3.39
C VAL A 29 -5.01 -4.55 4.89
N CYS A 30 -5.14 -5.77 5.42
CA CYS A 30 -5.17 -6.01 6.87
C CYS A 30 -3.82 -5.65 7.52
N LYS A 31 -3.84 -5.38 8.83
CA LYS A 31 -2.67 -4.89 9.59
C LYS A 31 -1.48 -5.85 9.51
N GLU A 32 -1.76 -7.15 9.52
CA GLU A 32 -0.79 -8.24 9.49
C GLU A 32 -0.06 -8.32 8.13
N GLN A 33 -0.63 -7.73 7.09
CA GLN A 33 -0.09 -7.73 5.73
C GLN A 33 0.62 -6.42 5.36
N VAL A 34 0.63 -5.43 6.24
CA VAL A 34 1.23 -4.11 5.95
C VAL A 34 2.72 -4.23 5.66
N GLU A 35 3.50 -4.81 6.58
CA GLU A 35 4.95 -4.99 6.42
C GLU A 35 5.34 -5.79 5.17
N PRO A 36 4.78 -7.00 4.90
CA PRO A 36 5.18 -7.76 3.72
C PRO A 36 4.81 -7.05 2.40
N VAL A 37 3.77 -6.22 2.39
CA VAL A 37 3.42 -5.41 1.21
C VAL A 37 4.42 -4.26 1.03
N ILE A 38 4.80 -3.57 2.11
CA ILE A 38 5.83 -2.52 2.07
C ILE A 38 7.15 -3.08 1.51
N ASP A 39 7.62 -4.19 2.06
CA ASP A 39 8.87 -4.82 1.64
C ASP A 39 8.84 -5.18 0.14
N LYS A 40 7.71 -5.72 -0.32
CA LYS A 40 7.55 -6.10 -1.73
C LYS A 40 7.53 -4.89 -2.65
N ILE A 41 6.91 -3.80 -2.24
CA ILE A 41 6.91 -2.55 -3.00
C ILE A 41 8.33 -2.01 -3.09
N ILE A 42 9.06 -1.95 -1.97
CA ILE A 42 10.44 -1.45 -1.95
C ILE A 42 11.33 -2.30 -2.85
N GLU A 43 11.23 -3.63 -2.77
CA GLU A 43 12.01 -4.56 -3.61
C GLU A 43 11.80 -4.31 -5.12
N LYS A 44 10.58 -3.93 -5.52
CA LYS A 44 10.22 -3.74 -6.95
C LYS A 44 10.34 -2.32 -7.46
N ALA A 45 10.13 -1.32 -6.61
CA ALA A 45 10.08 0.08 -7.00
C ALA A 45 11.42 0.81 -6.77
N ARG A 46 12.34 0.26 -5.97
CA ARG A 46 13.63 0.88 -5.68
C ARG A 46 14.60 0.72 -6.86
N THR A 47 14.96 1.84 -7.48
CA THR A 47 16.01 1.92 -8.50
C THR A 47 17.35 2.37 -7.91
N GLY A 48 17.33 3.02 -6.75
CA GLY A 48 18.50 3.63 -6.12
C GLY A 48 18.74 5.08 -6.52
N GLU A 49 17.92 5.63 -7.41
CA GLU A 49 17.99 7.01 -7.86
C GLU A 49 17.05 7.94 -7.09
N ILE A 50 17.33 9.24 -7.15
CA ILE A 50 16.45 10.27 -6.56
C ILE A 50 15.15 10.30 -7.37
N GLY A 51 14.03 9.95 -6.73
CA GLY A 51 12.73 9.89 -7.40
C GLY A 51 11.93 8.62 -7.09
N ASP A 52 12.56 7.63 -6.46
CA ASP A 52 12.00 6.37 -5.95
C ASP A 52 10.86 6.52 -4.93
N GLY A 53 10.54 7.76 -4.54
CA GLY A 53 9.24 8.07 -3.95
C GLY A 53 9.07 7.91 -2.47
N LYS A 54 7.80 7.91 -2.05
CA LYS A 54 7.40 7.79 -0.64
C LYS A 54 6.19 6.88 -0.51
N ILE A 55 6.20 6.12 0.58
CA ILE A 55 5.10 5.27 1.01
C ILE A 55 4.45 5.94 2.21
N PHE A 56 3.13 6.11 2.15
CA PHE A 56 2.33 6.67 3.24
C PHE A 56 1.42 5.59 3.81
N LEU A 57 1.37 5.51 5.14
CA LEU A 57 0.48 4.63 5.87
C LEU A 57 -0.69 5.45 6.41
N ILE A 58 -1.90 5.08 5.99
CA ILE A 58 -3.13 5.73 6.43
C ILE A 58 -4.04 4.67 7.05
N PRO A 59 -4.50 4.85 8.31
CA PRO A 59 -5.43 3.93 8.94
C PRO A 59 -6.79 3.98 8.22
N VAL A 60 -7.37 2.81 7.97
CA VAL A 60 -8.71 2.68 7.38
C VAL A 60 -9.63 2.12 8.45
N ALA A 61 -10.75 2.81 8.69
CA ALA A 61 -11.68 2.45 9.76
C ALA A 61 -12.62 1.29 9.36
N ASP A 62 -13.12 1.28 8.12
CA ASP A 62 -14.02 0.23 7.62
C ASP A 62 -13.84 0.05 6.11
N VAL A 63 -14.15 -1.15 5.62
CA VAL A 63 -14.13 -1.52 4.20
C VAL A 63 -15.47 -2.15 3.88
N VAL A 64 -16.10 -1.75 2.79
CA VAL A 64 -17.42 -2.27 2.40
C VAL A 64 -17.38 -2.76 0.96
N ARG A 65 -17.80 -4.01 0.74
CA ARG A 65 -17.92 -4.58 -0.60
C ARG A 65 -19.32 -4.32 -1.14
N VAL A 66 -19.44 -3.37 -2.08
CA VAL A 66 -20.74 -2.92 -2.61
C VAL A 66 -21.63 -4.06 -3.13
N ARG A 67 -21.05 -5.07 -3.77
CA ARG A 67 -21.80 -6.20 -4.35
C ARG A 67 -22.48 -7.09 -3.32
N THR A 68 -21.85 -7.32 -2.16
CA THR A 68 -22.32 -8.28 -1.15
C THR A 68 -22.80 -7.61 0.12
N GLY A 69 -22.46 -6.35 0.35
CA GLY A 69 -22.72 -5.64 1.60
C GLY A 69 -21.81 -6.08 2.76
N GLU A 70 -20.84 -6.97 2.52
CA GLU A 70 -19.87 -7.40 3.52
C GLU A 70 -19.05 -6.20 4.00
N ARG A 71 -18.63 -6.26 5.28
CA ARG A 71 -17.86 -5.21 5.95
C ARG A 71 -16.56 -5.73 6.57
N GLY A 72 -15.65 -4.81 6.89
CA GLY A 72 -14.39 -5.10 7.56
C GLY A 72 -13.56 -6.17 6.85
N VAL A 73 -13.10 -7.16 7.60
CA VAL A 73 -12.20 -8.23 7.10
C VAL A 73 -12.83 -9.04 5.97
N HIS A 74 -14.14 -9.29 6.01
CA HIS A 74 -14.82 -10.04 4.94
C HIS A 74 -14.90 -9.27 3.63
N ALA A 75 -15.02 -7.94 3.73
CA ALA A 75 -15.04 -7.05 2.57
C ALA A 75 -13.66 -6.87 1.94
N GLU A 76 -12.62 -6.83 2.77
CA GLU A 76 -11.22 -6.70 2.35
C GLU A 76 -10.71 -8.02 1.75
N ARG A 77 -11.01 -9.17 2.37
CA ARG A 77 -10.49 -10.48 1.96
C ARG A 77 -10.88 -10.83 0.53
N MET A 78 -9.89 -11.07 -0.30
CA MET A 78 -10.05 -11.59 -1.66
C MET A 78 -9.81 -13.10 -1.69
N ILE A 79 -10.68 -13.84 -2.37
CA ILE A 79 -10.53 -15.30 -2.56
C ILE A 79 -9.27 -15.58 -3.38
N GLY A 80 -8.42 -16.48 -2.89
CA GLY A 80 -7.11 -16.80 -3.46
C GLY A 80 -5.99 -15.81 -3.08
N GLY A 81 -6.29 -14.89 -2.15
CA GLY A 81 -5.36 -13.88 -1.66
C GLY A 81 -4.27 -14.44 -0.74
N LEU A 82 -3.40 -13.56 -0.25
CA LEU A 82 -2.30 -13.93 0.65
C LEU A 82 -2.80 -14.63 1.93
N SER A 83 -3.99 -14.28 2.42
CA SER A 83 -4.66 -14.92 3.55
C SER A 83 -5.01 -16.39 3.33
N ASP A 84 -5.15 -16.82 2.07
CA ASP A 84 -5.56 -18.18 1.71
C ASP A 84 -4.34 -19.07 1.40
N LYS A 85 -3.18 -18.45 1.14
CA LYS A 85 -1.92 -19.13 0.81
C LYS A 85 -1.01 -19.38 2.02
N LEU A 86 -1.25 -18.69 3.13
CA LEU A 86 -0.55 -18.92 4.39
C LEU A 86 -1.40 -19.88 5.23
N PRO A 87 -0.83 -20.98 5.77
CA PRO A 87 -1.54 -21.76 6.78
C PRO A 87 -1.88 -20.84 7.97
N PRO A 88 -3.01 -21.06 8.67
CA PRO A 88 -3.31 -20.27 9.85
C PRO A 88 -2.10 -20.35 10.78
N VAL A 89 -1.57 -19.19 11.17
CA VAL A 89 -0.57 -19.13 12.24
C VAL A 89 -1.25 -19.76 13.43
N ILE A 90 -0.82 -20.97 13.79
CA ILE A 90 -1.27 -21.64 15.00
C ILE A 90 -0.75 -20.74 16.12
N THR A 91 -1.64 -19.96 16.72
CA THR A 91 -1.39 -19.36 18.02
C THR A 91 -1.21 -20.53 18.98
N ILE A 92 0.04 -20.93 19.19
CA ILE A 92 0.40 -21.74 20.34
C ILE A 92 0.31 -20.76 21.52
N SER A 93 -0.58 -21.10 22.44
CA SER A 93 -0.83 -20.50 23.75
C SER A 93 0.38 -19.82 24.41
#